data_AF-A0A6A8APS6-F1
#
_entry.id   AF-A0A6A8APS6-F1
#
_cell.length_a   1.000
_cell.length_b   1.000
_cell.length_c   1.000
_cell.angle_alpha   90.00
_cell.angle_beta   90.00
_cell.angle_gamma   90.00
#
_symmetry.space_group_name_H-M   'P 1'
#
loop_
_entity.id
_entity.type
_entity.pdbx_description
1 polymer ?
#
loop_
_entity_poly.entity_id
_entity_poly.type
_entity_poly.pdbx_seq_one_letter_code
_entity_poly.pdbx_strand_id
1 'polypeptide(L)'
;MSVEMPRLRVHSALTVEHIEEREKEIDNIKEEIQCLSSTYQEKIETLDTRISNLEEQFKSIQSQIDANKAEVDDLRQEKEQKIQDLKKKHFIYFSQSKQETTTKKRLGRKGYQQLPDYVIPVIKLIKNGMSHTDAFKQQVKELGDVTYSTVSAECTRSLGISTDKFDRTRTLGFEELTASIFLLGLGAVMLRKKR
;
A
#
# COMPACT_ATOMS: atom_id res chain seq x y z
N MET A 1 -14.64 64.52 88.06
CA MET A 1 -15.16 63.32 87.37
C MET A 1 -15.87 63.75 86.10
N SER A 2 -15.73 62.97 85.03
CA SER A 2 -16.61 62.93 83.84
C SER A 2 -16.33 63.91 82.69
N VAL A 3 -15.35 63.61 81.82
CA VAL A 3 -15.28 64.16 80.43
C VAL A 3 -14.93 63.08 79.36
N GLU A 4 -14.84 61.79 79.69
CA GLU A 4 -14.38 60.75 78.74
C GLU A 4 -15.47 60.14 77.83
N MET A 5 -16.75 60.43 78.07
CA MET A 5 -17.88 59.80 77.37
C MET A 5 -18.05 60.13 75.86
N PRO A 6 -17.67 61.31 75.33
CA PRO A 6 -17.93 61.63 73.91
C PRO A 6 -16.98 60.92 72.92
N ARG A 7 -15.72 60.71 73.28
CA ARG A 7 -14.70 60.14 72.37
C ARG A 7 -14.93 58.65 72.09
N LEU A 8 -15.39 57.91 73.10
CA LEU A 8 -15.75 56.50 72.97
C LEU A 8 -16.90 56.27 71.97
N ARG A 9 -17.90 57.16 71.94
CA ARG A 9 -19.03 57.06 71.00
C ARG A 9 -18.65 57.29 69.54
N VAL A 10 -17.73 58.22 69.28
CA VAL A 10 -17.28 58.52 67.91
C VAL A 10 -16.44 57.37 67.36
N HIS A 11 -15.54 56.81 68.19
CA HIS A 11 -14.76 55.65 67.80
C HIS A 11 -15.64 54.43 67.54
N SER A 12 -16.66 54.17 68.38
CA SER A 12 -17.57 53.05 68.16
C SER A 12 -18.39 53.18 66.86
N ALA A 13 -18.82 54.40 66.52
CA ALA A 13 -19.56 54.63 65.28
C ALA A 13 -18.70 54.40 64.03
N LEU A 14 -17.46 54.90 64.03
CA LEU A 14 -16.50 54.66 62.94
C LEU A 14 -16.21 53.17 62.76
N THR A 15 -16.06 52.42 63.86
CA THR A 15 -15.83 50.97 63.75
C THR A 15 -17.01 50.21 63.16
N VAL A 16 -18.25 50.65 63.44
CA VAL A 16 -19.45 50.01 62.87
C VAL A 16 -19.52 50.25 61.37
N GLU A 17 -19.28 51.49 60.91
CA GLU A 17 -19.28 51.82 59.47
C GLU A 17 -18.22 51.02 58.69
N HIS A 18 -17.02 50.86 59.24
CA HIS A 18 -15.99 50.03 58.63
C HIS A 18 -16.38 48.54 58.59
N ILE A 19 -17.09 48.03 59.59
CA ILE A 19 -17.59 46.65 59.59
C ILE A 19 -18.64 46.48 58.49
N GLU A 20 -19.61 47.41 58.39
CA GLU A 20 -20.65 47.36 57.35
C GLU A 20 -20.06 47.42 55.93
N GLU A 21 -19.03 48.21 55.70
CA GLU A 21 -18.34 48.26 54.40
C GLU A 21 -17.63 46.94 54.09
N ARG A 22 -16.95 46.34 55.08
CA ARG A 22 -16.30 45.03 54.93
C ARG A 22 -17.30 43.90 54.70
N GLU A 23 -18.46 43.93 55.35
CA GLU A 23 -19.52 42.95 55.11
C GLU A 23 -20.03 43.02 53.67
N LYS A 24 -20.22 44.23 53.12
CA LYS A 24 -20.57 44.41 51.70
C LYS A 24 -19.48 43.90 50.76
N GLU A 25 -18.21 44.16 51.04
CA GLU A 25 -17.09 43.62 50.25
C GLU A 25 -17.10 42.08 50.26
N ILE A 26 -17.32 41.47 51.42
CA ILE A 26 -17.40 40.02 51.58
C ILE A 26 -18.56 39.44 50.75
N ASP A 27 -19.73 40.08 50.80
CA ASP A 27 -20.89 39.64 50.03
C ASP A 27 -20.64 39.73 48.51
N ASN A 28 -20.04 40.83 48.04
CA ASN A 28 -19.70 40.97 46.62
C ASN A 28 -18.68 39.90 46.16
N ILE A 29 -17.61 39.67 46.95
CA ILE A 29 -16.62 38.62 46.64
C ILE A 29 -17.28 37.24 46.63
N LYS A 30 -18.24 36.99 47.53
CA LYS A 30 -18.96 35.72 47.59
C LYS A 30 -19.81 35.49 46.35
N GLU A 31 -20.49 36.52 45.85
CA GLU A 31 -21.23 36.47 44.59
C GLU A 31 -20.31 36.21 43.40
N GLU A 32 -19.15 36.87 43.33
CA GLU A 32 -18.16 36.65 42.27
C GLU A 32 -17.63 35.21 42.27
N ILE A 33 -17.29 34.67 43.45
CA ILE A 33 -16.84 33.28 43.60
C ILE A 33 -17.93 32.31 43.13
N GLN A 34 -19.19 32.56 43.49
CA GLN A 34 -20.31 31.73 43.07
C GLN A 34 -20.49 31.75 41.54
N CYS A 35 -20.42 32.93 40.92
CA CYS A 35 -20.52 33.10 39.47
C CYS A 35 -19.36 32.41 38.72
N LEU A 36 -18.13 32.53 39.23
CA LEU A 36 -16.99 31.82 38.68
C LEU A 36 -17.16 30.31 38.81
N SER A 37 -17.62 29.83 39.97
CA SER A 37 -17.86 28.41 40.21
C SER A 37 -18.87 27.83 39.24
N SER A 38 -20.00 28.50 39.00
CA SER A 38 -21.00 28.02 38.02
C SER A 38 -20.44 28.00 36.60
N THR A 39 -19.67 29.02 36.23
CA THR A 39 -19.04 29.09 34.90
C THR A 39 -18.06 27.95 34.66
N TYR A 40 -17.23 27.60 35.65
CA TYR A 40 -16.30 26.49 35.52
C TYR A 40 -17.00 25.13 35.55
N GLN A 41 -18.06 24.99 36.35
CA GLN A 41 -18.90 23.79 36.36
C GLN A 41 -19.46 23.49 34.95
N GLU A 42 -20.05 24.49 34.28
CA GLU A 42 -20.59 24.33 32.93
C GLU A 42 -19.52 23.94 31.90
N LYS A 43 -18.31 24.51 32.02
CA LYS A 43 -17.17 24.15 31.15
C LYS A 43 -16.74 22.70 31.37
N ILE A 44 -16.72 22.23 32.62
CA ILE A 44 -16.38 20.84 32.95
C ILE A 44 -17.43 19.91 32.34
N GLU A 45 -18.72 20.18 32.54
CA GLU A 45 -19.81 19.38 31.96
C GLU A 45 -19.74 19.34 30.43
N THR A 46 -19.45 20.47 29.80
CA THR A 46 -19.26 20.55 28.34
C THR A 46 -18.08 19.70 27.88
N LEU A 47 -16.97 19.69 28.63
CA LEU A 47 -15.81 18.84 28.31
C LEU A 47 -16.14 17.36 28.51
N ASP A 48 -16.84 17.00 29.58
CA ASP A 48 -17.23 15.61 29.88
C ASP A 48 -18.14 15.02 28.79
N THR A 49 -19.11 15.79 28.32
CA THR A 49 -19.96 15.36 27.19
C THR A 49 -19.16 15.16 25.91
N ARG A 50 -18.19 16.04 25.64
CA ARG A 50 -17.33 15.93 24.46
C ARG A 50 -16.38 14.74 24.54
N ILE A 51 -15.81 14.48 25.72
CA ILE A 51 -14.97 13.30 25.97
C ILE A 51 -15.79 12.03 25.73
N SER A 52 -16.99 11.94 26.31
CA SER A 52 -17.88 10.79 26.15
C SER A 52 -18.19 10.50 24.67
N ASN A 53 -18.50 11.55 23.90
CA ASN A 53 -18.75 11.41 22.45
C ASN A 53 -17.50 10.93 21.69
N LEU A 54 -16.33 11.48 21.99
CA LEU A 54 -15.07 11.05 21.36
C LEU A 54 -14.72 9.59 21.69
N GLU A 55 -15.00 9.13 22.91
CA GLU A 55 -14.82 7.73 23.30
C GLU A 55 -15.73 6.77 22.51
N GLU A 56 -16.98 7.15 22.28
CA GLU A 56 -17.90 6.38 21.43
C GLU A 56 -17.42 6.31 19.97
N GLN A 57 -16.99 7.45 19.42
CA GLN A 57 -16.41 7.49 18.07
C GLN A 57 -15.17 6.60 17.97
N PHE A 58 -14.29 6.63 18.97
CA PHE A 58 -13.10 5.79 19.01
C PHE A 58 -13.45 4.30 19.01
N LYS A 59 -14.43 3.86 19.82
CA LYS A 59 -14.90 2.47 19.84
C LYS A 59 -15.47 2.02 18.50
N SER A 60 -16.23 2.89 17.84
CA SER A 60 -16.79 2.63 16.50
C SER A 60 -15.69 2.44 15.46
N ILE A 61 -14.72 3.36 15.42
CA ILE A 61 -13.57 3.29 14.51
C ILE A 61 -12.75 2.03 14.77
N GLN A 62 -12.50 1.68 16.03
CA GLN A 62 -11.76 0.49 16.39
C GLN A 62 -12.45 -0.78 15.87
N SER A 63 -13.77 -0.86 16.00
CA SER A 63 -14.55 -1.99 15.48
C SER A 63 -14.46 -2.12 13.95
N GLN A 64 -14.42 -0.99 13.22
CA GLN A 64 -14.22 -1.00 11.77
C GLN A 64 -12.80 -1.43 11.38
N ILE A 65 -11.79 -1.02 12.13
CA ILE A 65 -10.40 -1.45 11.91
C ILE A 65 -10.29 -2.98 12.05
N ASP A 66 -10.90 -3.55 13.08
CA ASP A 66 -10.85 -5.00 13.33
C ASP A 66 -11.58 -5.78 12.22
N ALA A 67 -12.73 -5.29 11.74
CA ALA A 67 -13.46 -5.88 10.62
C ALA A 67 -12.66 -5.85 9.31
N ASN A 68 -12.10 -4.69 8.96
CA ASN A 68 -11.30 -4.53 7.74
C ASN A 68 -10.02 -5.37 7.80
N LYS A 69 -9.43 -5.53 8.98
CA LYS A 69 -8.24 -6.39 9.16
C LYS A 69 -8.57 -7.85 8.86
N ALA A 70 -9.71 -8.35 9.33
CA ALA A 70 -10.16 -9.70 9.03
C ALA A 70 -10.39 -9.89 7.52
N GLU A 71 -11.05 -8.95 6.85
CA GLU A 71 -11.28 -8.99 5.40
C GLU A 71 -9.96 -9.02 4.60
N VAL A 72 -8.97 -8.22 5.00
CA VAL A 72 -7.64 -8.23 4.36
C VAL A 72 -6.93 -9.57 4.53
N ASP A 73 -7.04 -10.20 5.71
CA ASP A 73 -6.45 -11.51 5.96
C ASP A 73 -7.12 -12.60 5.10
N ASP A 74 -8.45 -12.58 4.96
CA ASP A 74 -9.20 -13.49 4.09
C ASP A 74 -8.80 -13.33 2.62
N LEU A 75 -8.74 -12.09 2.11
CA LEU A 75 -8.31 -11.79 0.74
C LEU A 75 -6.87 -12.25 0.48
N ARG A 76 -5.99 -12.11 1.48
CA ARG A 76 -4.60 -12.56 1.39
C ARG A 76 -4.53 -14.08 1.27
N GLN A 77 -5.34 -14.81 2.04
CA GLN A 77 -5.42 -16.27 1.95
C GLN A 77 -5.98 -16.73 0.60
N GLU A 78 -7.03 -16.09 0.10
CA GLU A 78 -7.62 -16.41 -1.21
C GLU A 78 -6.61 -16.20 -2.35
N LYS A 79 -5.87 -15.08 -2.32
CA LYS A 79 -4.81 -14.79 -3.29
C LYS A 79 -3.72 -15.86 -3.28
N GLU A 80 -3.25 -16.27 -2.10
CA GLU A 80 -2.23 -17.32 -1.99
C GLU A 80 -2.75 -18.65 -2.53
N GLN A 81 -3.99 -19.01 -2.21
CA GLN A 81 -4.62 -20.23 -2.71
C GLN A 81 -4.69 -20.23 -4.25
N LYS A 82 -5.14 -19.11 -4.87
CA LYS A 82 -5.17 -18.96 -6.32
C LYS A 82 -3.78 -19.09 -6.96
N ILE A 83 -2.75 -18.52 -6.34
CA ILE A 83 -1.35 -18.66 -6.80
C ILE A 83 -0.92 -20.12 -6.75
N GLN A 84 -1.22 -20.85 -5.68
CA GLN A 84 -0.88 -22.27 -5.55
C GLN A 84 -1.61 -23.13 -6.58
N ASP A 85 -2.90 -22.86 -6.82
CA ASP A 85 -3.68 -23.60 -7.80
C ASP A 85 -3.21 -23.32 -9.24
N LEU A 86 -2.85 -22.08 -9.56
CA LEU A 86 -2.21 -21.74 -10.83
C LEU A 86 -0.87 -22.44 -11.00
N LYS A 87 -0.02 -22.46 -9.96
CA LYS A 87 1.26 -23.20 -9.97
C LYS A 87 1.04 -24.68 -10.24
N LYS A 88 0.05 -25.32 -9.59
CA LYS A 88 -0.30 -26.73 -9.80
C LYS A 88 -0.79 -26.99 -11.22
N LYS A 89 -1.73 -26.19 -11.74
CA LYS A 89 -2.22 -26.31 -13.13
C LYS A 89 -1.09 -26.18 -14.13
N HIS A 90 -0.20 -25.21 -13.93
CA HIS A 90 0.93 -24.99 -14.82
C HIS A 90 1.94 -26.15 -14.77
N PHE A 91 2.21 -26.69 -13.58
CA PHE A 91 3.06 -27.88 -13.43
C PHE A 91 2.50 -29.07 -14.22
N ILE A 92 1.18 -29.30 -14.16
CA ILE A 92 0.51 -30.38 -14.92
C ILE A 92 0.63 -30.14 -16.44
N TYR A 93 0.32 -28.93 -16.91
CA TYR A 93 0.44 -28.60 -18.35
C TYR A 93 1.86 -28.80 -18.88
N PHE A 94 2.87 -28.40 -18.09
CA PHE A 94 4.28 -28.55 -18.46
C PHE A 94 4.79 -29.99 -18.41
N SER A 95 4.21 -30.82 -17.55
CA SER A 95 4.51 -32.25 -17.49
C SER A 95 3.97 -32.99 -18.73
N GLN A 96 2.86 -32.54 -19.29
CA GLN A 96 2.25 -33.09 -20.51
C GLN A 96 2.97 -32.63 -21.79
N SER A 97 3.41 -31.36 -21.87
CA SER A 97 4.12 -30.86 -23.05
C SER A 97 5.54 -31.43 -23.25
N LYS A 98 6.10 -32.09 -22.23
CA LYS A 98 7.42 -32.72 -22.29
C LYS A 98 7.45 -34.05 -23.07
N GLN A 99 6.30 -34.60 -23.44
CA GLN A 99 6.23 -35.83 -24.24
C GLN A 99 6.30 -35.61 -25.76
N GLU A 100 6.27 -34.37 -26.27
CA GLU A 100 6.15 -34.15 -27.73
C GLU A 100 7.29 -33.40 -28.44
N THR A 101 8.41 -33.03 -27.80
CA THR A 101 9.51 -32.32 -28.51
C THR A 101 10.91 -32.89 -28.24
N THR A 102 11.09 -34.20 -28.39
CA THR A 102 12.42 -34.78 -28.59
C THR A 102 12.87 -34.67 -30.05
N THR A 103 12.93 -33.45 -30.58
CA THR A 103 13.71 -33.15 -31.78
C THR A 103 14.42 -31.83 -31.53
N LYS A 104 15.60 -31.94 -30.91
CA LYS A 104 16.60 -30.86 -30.78
C LYS A 104 17.10 -30.46 -32.17
N LYS A 105 16.25 -29.80 -32.97
CA LYS A 105 16.65 -29.22 -34.24
C LYS A 105 17.34 -27.91 -33.92
N ARG A 106 18.67 -27.95 -33.88
CA ARG A 106 19.51 -26.75 -33.76
C ARG A 106 19.19 -25.81 -34.93
N LEU A 107 18.83 -24.56 -34.63
CA LEU A 107 18.35 -23.61 -35.63
C LEU A 107 19.54 -22.80 -36.20
N GLY A 108 19.70 -22.85 -37.52
CA GLY A 108 20.82 -22.20 -38.23
C GLY A 108 22.13 -23.00 -38.20
N ARG A 109 23.16 -22.50 -38.91
CA ARG A 109 24.47 -23.17 -39.02
C ARG A 109 25.22 -23.21 -37.69
N LYS A 110 25.02 -22.20 -36.83
CA LYS A 110 25.62 -22.11 -35.48
C LYS A 110 24.78 -22.77 -34.39
N GLY A 111 23.55 -23.16 -34.70
CA GLY A 111 22.70 -23.92 -33.79
C GLY A 111 22.13 -23.14 -32.60
N TYR A 112 21.62 -21.95 -32.86
CA TYR A 112 20.96 -21.10 -31.89
C TYR A 112 19.72 -21.76 -31.29
N GLN A 113 19.42 -21.41 -30.05
CA GLN A 113 18.26 -21.84 -29.29
C GLN A 113 17.17 -20.77 -29.36
N GLN A 114 15.95 -21.19 -29.68
CA GLN A 114 14.79 -20.32 -29.85
C GLN A 114 14.61 -19.30 -28.70
N LEU A 115 14.64 -19.76 -27.44
CA LEU A 115 14.32 -18.91 -26.29
C LEU A 115 15.44 -17.89 -25.95
N PRO A 116 16.68 -18.30 -25.67
CA PRO A 116 17.72 -17.35 -25.25
C PRO A 116 18.27 -16.51 -26.40
N ASP A 117 18.30 -17.04 -27.62
CA ASP A 117 19.00 -16.38 -28.73
C ASP A 117 18.07 -15.58 -29.65
N TYR A 118 16.76 -15.85 -29.65
CA TYR A 118 15.80 -15.10 -30.46
C TYR A 118 14.78 -14.35 -29.61
N VAL A 119 14.09 -15.04 -28.71
CA VAL A 119 12.90 -14.50 -28.03
C VAL A 119 13.27 -13.49 -26.94
N ILE A 120 14.20 -13.83 -26.05
CA ILE A 120 14.60 -12.94 -24.93
C ILE A 120 15.19 -11.61 -25.44
N PRO A 121 16.12 -11.60 -26.40
CA PRO A 121 16.70 -10.36 -26.93
C PRO A 121 15.66 -9.44 -27.59
N VAL A 122 14.74 -10.01 -28.39
CA VAL A 122 13.70 -9.22 -29.08
C VAL A 122 12.74 -8.59 -28.06
N ILE A 123 12.29 -9.32 -27.04
CA ILE A 123 11.42 -8.76 -25.99
C ILE A 123 12.13 -7.59 -25.28
N LYS A 124 13.44 -7.72 -25.02
CA LYS A 124 14.23 -6.66 -24.40
C LYS A 124 14.30 -5.39 -25.27
N LEU A 125 14.47 -5.55 -26.59
CA LEU A 125 14.48 -4.44 -27.53
C LEU A 125 13.12 -3.73 -27.61
N ILE A 126 12.03 -4.49 -27.64
CA ILE A 126 10.66 -3.93 -27.68
C ILE A 126 10.34 -3.16 -26.41
N LYS A 127 10.77 -3.67 -25.24
CA LYS A 127 10.65 -2.97 -23.96
C LYS A 127 11.38 -1.63 -23.95
N ASN A 128 12.50 -1.52 -24.67
CA ASN A 128 13.24 -0.27 -24.81
C ASN A 128 12.59 0.70 -25.81
N GLY A 129 11.37 0.42 -26.28
CA GLY A 129 10.59 1.30 -27.15
C GLY A 129 10.74 1.01 -28.65
N MET A 130 11.44 -0.06 -29.02
CA MET A 130 11.61 -0.48 -30.42
C MET A 130 10.35 -1.18 -30.94
N SER A 131 9.98 -0.97 -32.21
CA SER A 131 8.90 -1.75 -32.82
C SER A 131 9.32 -3.23 -32.93
N HIS A 132 8.37 -4.17 -32.93
CA HIS A 132 8.70 -5.58 -33.13
C HIS A 132 9.44 -5.85 -34.45
N THR A 133 9.13 -5.09 -35.49
CA THR A 133 9.78 -5.18 -36.81
C THR A 133 11.24 -4.74 -36.73
N ASP A 134 11.54 -3.65 -36.03
CA ASP A 134 12.90 -3.17 -35.86
C ASP A 134 13.70 -4.06 -34.91
N ALA A 135 13.05 -4.62 -33.87
CA ALA A 135 13.65 -5.56 -32.94
C ALA A 135 14.08 -6.86 -33.65
N PHE A 136 13.25 -7.39 -34.55
CA PHE A 136 13.62 -8.54 -35.37
C PHE A 136 14.78 -8.23 -36.32
N LYS A 137 14.80 -7.06 -36.96
CA LYS A 137 15.91 -6.64 -37.83
C LYS A 137 17.20 -6.47 -37.05
N GLN A 138 17.14 -5.94 -35.84
CA GLN A 138 18.28 -5.79 -34.95
C GLN A 138 18.82 -7.16 -34.53
N GLN A 139 17.94 -8.11 -34.19
CA GLN A 139 18.36 -9.46 -33.84
C GLN A 139 19.02 -10.21 -35.00
N VAL A 140 18.53 -10.00 -36.23
CA VAL A 140 19.18 -10.52 -37.45
C VAL A 140 20.61 -9.99 -37.58
N LYS A 141 20.83 -8.69 -37.32
CA LYS A 141 22.17 -8.09 -37.36
C LYS A 141 23.10 -8.66 -36.29
N GLU A 142 22.58 -8.92 -35.09
CA GLU A 142 23.36 -9.46 -33.97
C GLU A 142 23.76 -10.92 -34.17
N LEU A 143 22.87 -11.75 -34.73
CA LEU A 143 23.14 -13.16 -34.99
C LEU A 143 23.97 -13.37 -36.28
N GLY A 144 23.74 -12.53 -37.29
CA GLY A 144 24.57 -12.40 -38.49
C GLY A 144 24.49 -13.55 -39.52
N ASP A 145 23.93 -14.70 -39.15
CA ASP A 145 23.80 -15.90 -40.00
C ASP A 145 22.34 -16.38 -40.17
N VAL A 146 21.37 -15.59 -39.70
CA VAL A 146 19.93 -15.88 -39.76
C VAL A 146 19.21 -14.81 -40.55
N THR A 147 18.10 -15.19 -41.19
CA THR A 147 17.27 -14.25 -41.94
C THR A 147 16.15 -13.68 -41.07
N TYR A 148 15.60 -12.54 -41.47
CA TYR A 148 14.42 -11.96 -40.82
C TYR A 148 13.25 -12.95 -40.74
N SER A 149 13.03 -13.73 -41.80
CA SER A 149 12.00 -14.78 -41.82
C SER A 149 12.22 -15.82 -40.73
N THR A 150 13.48 -16.17 -40.45
CA THR A 150 13.84 -17.12 -39.38
C THR A 150 13.55 -16.52 -38.01
N VAL A 151 14.06 -15.31 -37.73
CA VAL A 151 13.82 -14.64 -36.45
C VAL A 151 12.32 -14.41 -36.21
N SER A 152 11.60 -13.98 -37.25
CA SER A 152 10.15 -13.78 -37.18
C SER A 152 9.42 -15.09 -36.89
N ALA A 153 9.74 -16.17 -37.61
CA ALA A 153 9.12 -17.47 -37.39
C ALA A 153 9.41 -18.01 -35.98
N GLU A 154 10.64 -17.88 -35.49
CA GLU A 154 11.03 -18.36 -34.16
C GLU A 154 10.42 -17.56 -33.02
N CYS A 155 10.21 -16.25 -33.21
CA CYS A 155 9.57 -15.40 -32.22
C CYS A 155 8.04 -15.47 -32.25
N THR A 156 7.43 -15.90 -33.36
CA THR A 156 5.96 -15.90 -33.54
C THR A 156 5.39 -17.31 -33.69
N ARG A 157 5.64 -17.96 -34.84
CA ARG A 157 5.07 -19.27 -35.21
C ARG A 157 5.51 -20.37 -34.26
N SER A 158 6.79 -20.40 -33.90
CA SER A 158 7.34 -21.41 -32.99
C SER A 158 6.89 -21.22 -31.53
N LEU A 159 6.22 -20.10 -31.20
CA LEU A 159 5.62 -19.86 -29.88
C LEU A 159 4.08 -19.78 -29.91
N GLY A 160 3.45 -19.85 -31.08
CA GLY A 160 2.00 -19.65 -31.24
C GLY A 160 1.52 -18.22 -30.90
N ILE A 161 2.39 -17.22 -31.03
CA ILE A 161 2.13 -15.82 -30.63
C ILE A 161 1.97 -14.96 -31.90
N SER A 162 0.90 -14.17 -31.99
CA SER A 162 0.72 -13.17 -33.05
C SER A 162 1.69 -11.99 -32.87
N THR A 163 2.16 -11.39 -33.95
CA THR A 163 2.99 -10.18 -33.95
C THR A 163 2.36 -9.03 -33.15
N ASP A 164 1.03 -8.92 -33.17
CA ASP A 164 0.30 -7.85 -32.44
C ASP A 164 0.44 -7.98 -30.92
N LYS A 165 0.70 -9.19 -30.41
CA LYS A 165 0.94 -9.41 -28.98
C LYS A 165 2.28 -8.81 -28.54
N PHE A 166 3.27 -8.73 -29.43
CA PHE A 166 4.55 -8.09 -29.13
C PHE A 166 4.41 -6.58 -28.97
N ASP A 167 3.59 -5.92 -29.78
CA ASP A 167 3.35 -4.48 -29.63
C ASP A 167 2.56 -4.16 -28.34
N ARG A 168 1.70 -5.07 -27.87
CA ARG A 168 1.01 -4.96 -26.57
C ARG A 168 1.94 -5.17 -25.37
N THR A 169 3.11 -5.79 -25.52
CA THR A 169 4.10 -5.87 -24.43
C THR A 169 4.72 -4.51 -24.07
N ARG A 170 4.53 -3.50 -24.92
CA ARG A 170 4.89 -2.11 -24.62
C ARG A 170 4.00 -1.49 -23.54
N THR A 171 2.76 -1.97 -23.39
CA THR A 171 1.75 -1.39 -22.49
C THR A 171 1.49 -2.21 -21.23
N LEU A 172 1.84 -3.51 -21.21
CA LEU A 172 1.66 -4.38 -20.04
C LEU A 172 2.97 -4.54 -19.28
N GLY A 173 2.95 -4.20 -17.99
CA GLY A 173 4.09 -4.29 -17.08
C GLY A 173 4.72 -5.69 -17.07
N PHE A 174 6.04 -5.71 -16.86
CA PHE A 174 6.96 -6.85 -16.98
C PHE A 174 6.59 -8.10 -16.14
N GLU A 175 5.67 -8.02 -15.19
CA GLU A 175 5.42 -9.08 -14.20
C GLU A 175 4.74 -10.34 -14.77
N GLU A 176 3.81 -10.22 -15.74
CA GLU A 176 3.08 -11.39 -16.26
C GLU A 176 3.90 -12.23 -17.26
N LEU A 177 4.71 -11.58 -18.10
CA LEU A 177 5.50 -12.26 -19.13
C LEU A 177 6.84 -12.79 -18.62
N THR A 178 7.48 -12.09 -17.67
CA THR A 178 8.69 -12.63 -17.04
C THR A 178 8.38 -13.76 -16.09
N ALA A 179 7.26 -13.75 -15.36
CA ALA A 179 6.86 -14.94 -14.62
C ALA A 179 6.73 -16.16 -15.56
N SER A 180 6.09 -15.99 -16.72
CA SER A 180 5.93 -17.08 -17.69
C SER A 180 7.26 -17.53 -18.32
N ILE A 181 8.11 -16.61 -18.76
CA ILE A 181 9.37 -16.92 -19.47
C ILE A 181 10.51 -17.32 -18.52
N PHE A 182 10.58 -16.73 -17.32
CA PHE A 182 11.61 -17.03 -16.31
C PHE A 182 11.36 -18.40 -15.65
N LEU A 183 10.09 -18.83 -15.52
CA LEU A 183 9.73 -20.21 -15.14
C LEU A 183 10.05 -21.24 -16.24
N LEU A 184 9.91 -20.86 -17.53
CA LEU A 184 10.38 -21.67 -18.66
C LEU A 184 11.93 -21.83 -18.67
N GLY A 185 12.68 -20.80 -18.27
CA GLY A 185 14.15 -20.79 -18.28
C GLY A 185 14.84 -21.45 -17.08
N LEU A 186 14.26 -21.36 -15.87
CA LEU A 186 14.87 -21.94 -14.65
C LEU A 186 14.93 -23.47 -14.66
N GLY A 187 14.06 -24.14 -15.41
CA GLY A 187 14.11 -25.58 -15.62
C GLY A 187 15.36 -26.07 -16.37
N ALA A 188 16.00 -25.22 -17.17
CA ALA A 188 17.20 -25.59 -17.93
C ALA A 188 18.51 -25.38 -17.14
N VAL A 189 18.53 -24.47 -16.16
CA VAL A 189 19.74 -24.14 -15.39
C VAL A 189 19.92 -25.05 -14.17
N MET A 190 18.84 -25.52 -13.55
CA MET A 190 18.95 -26.46 -12.41
C MET A 190 19.41 -27.88 -12.79
N LEU A 191 19.34 -28.28 -14.06
CA LEU A 191 19.83 -29.59 -14.53
C LEU A 191 21.34 -29.63 -14.84
N ARG A 192 22.08 -28.52 -14.64
CA ARG A 192 23.55 -28.49 -14.80
C ARG A 192 24.35 -28.59 -13.50
N LYS A 193 23.68 -28.68 -12.33
CA LYS A 193 24.34 -28.74 -11.01
C LYS A 193 24.16 -30.06 -10.25
N LYS A 194 23.74 -31.12 -10.95
CA LYS A 194 23.93 -32.51 -10.51
C LYS A 194 24.82 -33.21 -11.55
N ARG A 195 26.14 -33.05 -11.38
CA ARG A 195 27.09 -34.11 -11.77
C ARG A 195 26.94 -35.25 -10.78
#